data_AF-A0A661Z375-F1
#
_entry.id   AF-A0A661Z375-F1
#
_cell.length_a   1.000
_cell.length_b   1.000
_cell.length_c   1.000
_cell.angle_alpha   90.00
_cell.angle_beta   90.00
_cell.angle_gamma   90.00
#
_symmetry.space_group_name_H-M   'P 1'
#
loop_
_entity.id
_entity.type
_entity.pdbx_description
1 polymer ?
#
loop_
_entity_poly.entity_id
_entity_poly.type
_entity_poly.pdbx_seq_one_letter_code
_entity_poly.pdbx_strand_id
1 'polypeptide(L)'
;NYLFECAQVNVGLGLSPEAIANLDTIIAWYPQDKIAPSALQFKAFILDDRMHRWQKAAEVLDELIAKYPNSDIVENAKAYKATLGKPAEQIIQEMADKEAAKE
;
A
#
# COMPACT_ATOMS: atom_id res chain seq x y z
N ASN A 1 -12.63 -0.97 -12.18
CA ASN A 1 -12.26 0.39 -12.61
C ASN A 1 -11.09 0.23 -13.58
N TYR A 2 -11.23 0.58 -14.87
CA TYR A 2 -10.26 0.21 -15.91
C TYR A 2 -8.82 0.69 -15.64
N LEU A 3 -8.64 1.84 -14.97
CA LEU A 3 -7.31 2.34 -14.60
C LEU A 3 -6.63 1.46 -13.55
N PHE A 4 -7.40 0.92 -12.60
CA PHE A 4 -6.86 0.05 -11.55
C PHE A 4 -6.41 -1.29 -12.14
N GLU A 5 -7.24 -1.90 -13.00
CA GLU A 5 -6.90 -3.12 -13.74
C GLU A 5 -5.65 -2.91 -14.61
N CYS A 6 -5.58 -1.76 -15.31
CA CYS A 6 -4.42 -1.41 -16.12
C CYS A 6 -3.15 -1.26 -15.27
N ALA A 7 -3.25 -0.66 -14.08
CA ALA A 7 -2.13 -0.60 -13.14
C ALA A 7 -1.64 -1.99 -12.73
N GLN A 8 -2.55 -2.94 -12.45
CA GLN A 8 -2.18 -4.31 -12.10
C GLN A 8 -1.46 -5.03 -13.25
N VAL A 9 -1.96 -4.89 -14.48
CA VAL A 9 -1.31 -5.44 -15.67
C VAL A 9 0.08 -4.82 -15.88
N ASN A 10 0.20 -3.50 -15.74
CA ASN A 10 1.47 -2.79 -15.88
C ASN A 10 2.51 -3.28 -14.88
N VAL A 11 2.14 -3.55 -13.62
CA VAL A 11 3.05 -4.16 -12.64
C VAL A 11 3.54 -5.52 -13.11
N GLY A 12 2.66 -6.37 -13.64
CA GLY A 12 3.02 -7.69 -14.19
C GLY A 12 3.96 -7.61 -15.40
N LEU A 13 3.91 -6.50 -16.15
CA LEU A 13 4.81 -6.20 -17.27
C LEU A 13 6.11 -5.50 -16.85
N GLY A 14 6.32 -5.23 -15.55
CA GLY A 14 7.47 -4.47 -15.05
C GLY A 14 7.37 -2.95 -15.24
N LEU A 15 6.23 -2.45 -15.73
CA LEU A 15 5.94 -1.04 -16.01
C LEU A 15 5.44 -0.33 -14.73
N SER A 16 6.31 -0.31 -13.71
CA SER A 16 5.96 0.27 -12.40
C SER A 16 5.65 1.77 -12.44
N PRO A 17 6.38 2.61 -13.21
CA PRO A 17 6.04 4.04 -13.34
C PRO A 17 4.66 4.28 -13.94
N GLU A 18 4.29 3.54 -14.98
CA GLU A 18 3.01 3.62 -15.66
C GLU A 18 1.88 3.13 -14.77
N ALA A 19 2.12 2.08 -13.99
CA ALA A 19 1.17 1.63 -12.96
C ALA A 19 0.90 2.73 -11.94
N ILE A 20 1.94 3.40 -11.42
CA ILE A 20 1.78 4.52 -10.48
C ILE A 20 1.00 5.68 -11.12
N ALA A 21 1.28 6.02 -12.38
CA ALA A 21 0.56 7.10 -13.08
C ALA A 21 -0.96 6.83 -13.21
N ASN A 22 -1.35 5.58 -13.48
CA ASN A 22 -2.74 5.18 -13.49
C ASN A 22 -3.40 5.32 -12.10
N LEU A 23 -2.69 4.90 -11.04
CA LEU A 23 -3.17 5.02 -9.66
C LEU A 23 -3.28 6.47 -9.22
N ASP A 24 -2.31 7.31 -9.57
CA ASP A 24 -2.33 8.76 -9.30
C ASP A 24 -3.53 9.43 -9.98
N THR A 25 -3.89 8.99 -11.18
CA THR A 25 -5.11 9.45 -11.86
C THR A 25 -6.36 9.09 -11.06
N ILE A 26 -6.45 7.86 -10.53
CA ILE A 26 -7.57 7.45 -9.66
C ILE A 26 -7.66 8.33 -8.41
N ILE A 27 -6.54 8.53 -7.73
CA ILE A 27 -6.46 9.29 -6.48
C ILE A 27 -6.82 10.76 -6.69
N ALA A 28 -6.37 11.36 -7.79
CA ALA A 28 -6.61 12.77 -8.07
C ALA A 28 -8.03 13.05 -8.61
N TRP A 29 -8.55 12.19 -9.49
CA TRP A 29 -9.80 12.46 -10.21
C TRP A 29 -11.02 11.82 -9.56
N TYR A 30 -10.83 10.73 -8.81
CA TYR A 30 -11.90 9.96 -8.18
C TYR A 30 -11.67 9.76 -6.67
N PRO A 31 -11.32 10.81 -5.90
CA PRO A 31 -10.95 10.66 -4.50
C PRO A 31 -12.09 10.17 -3.60
N GLN A 32 -13.36 10.28 -4.01
CA GLN A 32 -14.51 9.80 -3.25
C GLN A 32 -14.97 8.40 -3.66
N ASP A 33 -14.37 7.83 -4.71
CA ASP A 33 -14.69 6.47 -5.14
C ASP A 33 -14.11 5.47 -4.13
N LYS A 34 -14.84 4.38 -3.89
CA LYS A 34 -14.43 3.30 -2.99
C LYS A 34 -13.10 2.64 -3.39
N ILE A 35 -12.66 2.81 -4.64
CA ILE A 35 -11.38 2.30 -5.13
C ILE A 35 -10.19 3.18 -4.74
N ALA A 36 -10.38 4.46 -4.38
CA ALA A 36 -9.28 5.37 -4.11
C ALA A 36 -8.38 4.95 -2.93
N PRO A 37 -8.91 4.45 -1.79
CA PRO A 37 -8.09 3.85 -0.74
C PRO A 37 -7.25 2.68 -1.27
N SER A 38 -7.84 1.78 -2.06
CA SER A 38 -7.13 0.64 -2.65
C SER A 38 -6.05 1.09 -3.64
N ALA A 39 -6.28 2.18 -4.38
CA ALA A 39 -5.29 2.76 -5.28
C ALA A 39 -4.06 3.28 -4.54
N LEU A 40 -4.24 3.94 -3.39
CA LEU A 40 -3.14 4.35 -2.52
C LEU A 40 -2.39 3.13 -1.96
N GLN A 41 -3.11 2.12 -1.45
CA GLN A 41 -2.47 0.92 -0.91
C GLN A 41 -1.65 0.20 -1.98
N PHE A 42 -2.18 0.06 -3.20
CA PHE A 42 -1.47 -0.59 -4.29
C PHE A 42 -0.28 0.24 -4.79
N LYS A 43 -0.38 1.58 -4.78
CA LYS A 43 0.76 2.47 -5.07
C LYS A 43 1.87 2.28 -4.04
N ALA A 44 1.54 2.18 -2.76
CA ALA A 44 2.52 1.89 -1.70
C ALA A 44 3.20 0.54 -1.92
N PHE A 45 2.43 -0.50 -2.26
CA PHE A 45 2.97 -1.82 -2.58
C PHE A 45 3.97 -1.78 -3.74
N ILE A 46 3.67 -1.08 -4.83
CA ILE A 46 4.60 -0.96 -5.98
C ILE A 46 5.88 -0.24 -5.56
N LEU A 47 5.76 0.84 -4.79
CA LEU A 47 6.91 1.61 -4.31
C LEU A 47 7.83 0.75 -3.44
N ASP A 48 7.27 -0.08 -2.57
CA ASP A 48 8.02 -0.97 -1.69
C ASP A 48 8.59 -2.17 -2.47
N ASP A 49 7.74 -3.02 -3.03
CA ASP A 49 8.10 -4.34 -3.58
C ASP A 49 8.85 -4.25 -4.91
N ARG A 50 8.46 -3.32 -5.80
CA ARG A 50 9.06 -3.21 -7.14
C ARG A 50 10.19 -2.20 -7.20
N MET A 51 10.09 -1.13 -6.42
CA MET A 51 11.03 -0.02 -6.50
C MET A 51 11.98 0.08 -5.31
N HIS A 52 11.79 -0.71 -4.26
CA HIS A 52 12.59 -0.69 -3.02
C HIS A 52 12.62 0.71 -2.36
N ARG A 53 11.53 1.47 -2.50
CA ARG A 53 11.33 2.83 -1.97
C ARG A 53 10.38 2.81 -0.78
N TRP A 54 10.72 2.03 0.25
CA TRP A 54 9.90 1.82 1.43
C TRP A 54 9.55 3.12 2.18
N GLN A 55 10.41 4.15 2.17
CA GLN A 55 10.05 5.47 2.74
C GLN A 55 8.89 6.12 1.99
N LYS A 56 8.90 6.06 0.65
CA LYS A 56 7.80 6.61 -0.16
C LYS A 56 6.54 5.77 -0.02
N ALA A 57 6.67 4.45 0.12
CA ALA A 57 5.54 3.58 0.43
C ALA A 57 4.89 3.99 1.76
N ALA A 58 5.69 4.31 2.79
CA ALA A 58 5.20 4.78 4.08
C ALA A 58 4.44 6.12 3.97
N GLU A 59 4.95 7.08 3.19
CA GLU A 59 4.28 8.36 2.92
C GLU A 59 2.90 8.15 2.26
N VAL A 60 2.80 7.22 1.30
CA VAL A 60 1.53 6.90 0.62
C VAL A 60 0.55 6.20 1.57
N LEU A 61 1.02 5.33 2.46
CA LEU A 61 0.17 4.73 3.49
C LEU A 61 -0.31 5.76 4.52
N ASP A 62 0.52 6.74 4.88
CA ASP A 62 0.09 7.86 5.73
C ASP A 62 -0.99 8.71 5.04
N GLU A 63 -0.86 8.95 3.74
CA GLU A 63 -1.90 9.61 2.95
C GLU A 63 -3.21 8.83 2.98
N LEU A 64 -3.16 7.50 2.83
CA LEU A 64 -4.34 6.63 2.92
C LEU A 64 -5.03 6.76 4.27
N ILE A 65 -4.26 6.62 5.36
CA ILE A 65 -4.78 6.67 6.73
C ILE A 65 -5.39 8.04 7.04
N ALA A 66 -4.76 9.12 6.56
CA ALA A 66 -5.23 10.48 6.77
C ALA A 66 -6.47 10.83 5.95
N LYS A 67 -6.53 10.44 4.67
CA LYS A 67 -7.63 10.77 3.76
C LYS A 67 -8.83 9.85 3.90
N TYR A 68 -8.61 8.58 4.26
CA TYR A 68 -9.63 7.55 4.29
C TYR A 68 -9.71 6.83 5.65
N PRO A 69 -9.80 7.55 6.78
CA PRO A 69 -9.68 6.95 8.13
C PRO A 69 -10.76 5.91 8.45
N ASN A 70 -11.90 5.95 7.76
CA ASN A 70 -13.02 5.03 7.94
C ASN A 70 -13.05 3.89 6.91
N SER A 71 -12.04 3.77 6.06
CA SER A 71 -11.97 2.68 5.08
C SER A 71 -11.60 1.36 5.76
N ASP A 72 -12.23 0.26 5.34
CA ASP A 72 -12.01 -1.08 5.88
C ASP A 72 -10.54 -1.55 5.76
N ILE A 73 -9.75 -0.94 4.86
CA ILE A 73 -8.34 -1.30 4.63
C ILE A 73 -7.36 -0.50 5.50
N VAL A 74 -7.80 0.46 6.31
CA VAL A 74 -6.91 1.31 7.14
C VAL A 74 -6.07 0.48 8.10
N GLU A 75 -6.66 -0.53 8.73
CA GLU A 75 -5.92 -1.36 9.68
C GLU A 75 -4.86 -2.22 8.99
N ASN A 76 -5.17 -2.73 7.80
CA ASN A 76 -4.20 -3.41 6.95
C ASN A 76 -3.08 -2.44 6.51
N ALA A 77 -3.42 -1.23 6.10
CA ALA A 77 -2.45 -0.21 5.71
C ALA A 77 -1.47 0.13 6.86
N LYS A 78 -1.96 0.23 8.10
CA LYS A 78 -1.10 0.43 9.29
C LYS A 78 -0.19 -0.77 9.55
N ALA A 79 -0.75 -1.99 9.49
CA ALA A 79 0.02 -3.21 9.66
C ALA A 79 1.13 -3.32 8.61
N TYR A 80 0.80 -3.07 7.35
CA TYR A 80 1.76 -3.07 6.25
C TYR A 80 2.83 -1.98 6.44
N LYS A 81 2.43 -0.76 6.83
CA LYS A 81 3.40 0.31 7.13
C LYS A 81 4.42 -0.11 8.19
N ALA A 82 3.99 -0.86 9.21
CA ALA A 82 4.85 -1.31 10.30
C ALA A 82 5.88 -2.38 9.87
N THR A 83 5.69 -3.03 8.71
CA THR A 83 6.62 -4.01 8.15
C THR A 83 7.60 -3.42 7.13
N LEU A 84 7.34 -2.21 6.63
CA LEU A 84 8.16 -1.59 5.59
C LEU A 84 9.64 -1.47 5.99
N GLY A 85 10.53 -1.90 5.08
CA GLY A 85 11.98 -1.84 5.27
C GLY A 85 12.56 -2.80 6.31
N LYS A 86 11.73 -3.66 6.93
CA LYS A 86 12.18 -4.67 7.90
C LYS A 86 12.51 -6.00 7.20
N PRO A 87 13.54 -6.73 7.66
CA PRO A 87 13.77 -8.09 7.22
C PRO A 87 12.65 -9.03 7.69
N ALA A 88 12.38 -10.09 6.93
CA ALA A 88 11.29 -11.03 7.20
C ALA A 88 11.43 -11.69 8.58
N GLU A 89 12.66 -12.01 8.98
CA GLU A 89 12.97 -12.63 10.27
C GLU A 89 12.54 -11.73 11.45
N GLN A 90 12.76 -10.42 11.33
CA GLN A 90 12.34 -9.47 12.35
C GLN A 90 10.81 -9.39 12.44
N ILE A 91 10.11 -9.41 11.30
CA ILE A 91 8.65 -9.37 11.27
C ILE A 91 8.07 -10.61 11.95
N ILE A 92 8.60 -11.80 11.64
CA ILE A 92 8.16 -13.07 12.23
C ILE A 92 8.35 -13.05 13.75
N GLN A 93 9.51 -12.58 14.23
CA GLN A 93 9.78 -12.48 15.67
C GLN A 93 8.80 -11.53 16.37
N GLU A 94 8.59 -10.33 15.83
CA GLU A 94 7.65 -9.35 16.40
C GLU A 94 6.20 -9.87 16.43
N MET A 95 5.81 -10.71 15.47
CA MET A 95 4.50 -11.35 15.45
C MET A 95 4.39 -12.44 16.53
N ALA A 96 5.40 -13.30 16.67
CA ALA A 96 5.42 -14.34 17.70
C ALA A 96 5.38 -13.75 19.12
N ASP A 97 6.13 -12.68 19.38
CA ASP A 97 6.16 -12.00 20.68
C ASP A 97 4.79 -11.39 21.04
N LYS A 98 4.08 -10.84 20.04
CA LYS A 98 2.72 -10.29 20.22
C LYS A 98 1.67 -11.36 20.49
N GLU A 99 1.85 -12.58 19.99
CA GLU A 99 0.96 -13.70 20.27
C GLU A 99 1.19 -14.25 21.68
N ALA A 100 2.45 -14.42 22.08
CA ALA A 100 2.81 -14.86 23.44
C ALA A 100 2.37 -13.86 24.53
N ALA A 101 2.35 -12.56 24.23
CA ALA A 101 1.90 -11.54 25.17
C ALA A 101 0.37 -11.46 25.35
N LYS A 102 -0.41 -12.21 24.55
CA LYS A 102 -1.88 -12.30 24.67
C LYS A 102 -2.35 -13.48 25.51
N GLU A 103 -1.43 -14.38 25.88
CA GLU A 103 -1.66 -15.51 26.81
C GLU A 103 -1.37 -15.10 28.26
#